data_AF-R7I9K5-F1
#
_entry.id   AF-R7I9K5-F1
#
_cell.length_a   1.000
_cell.length_b   1.000
_cell.length_c   1.000
_cell.angle_alpha   90.00
_cell.angle_beta   90.00
_cell.angle_gamma   90.00
#
_symmetry.space_group_name_H-M   'P 1'
#
loop_
_entity.id
_entity.type
_entity.pdbx_description
1 polymer ?
#
loop_
_entity_poly.entity_id
_entity_poly.type
_entity_poly.pdbx_seq_one_letter_code
_entity_poly.pdbx_strand_id
1 'polypeptide(L)'
;MSQTVNGAGQVVANELSDEEKEKIYKEVQQLMESTRCIVQYELMLYIYNVIIKRLKSLGEYKDSLALVKEYSQKRRKLKKTGQEEIYQNMLKKKEAVSQAEDLQWVLKEADRIPDYKDTEEVRAWCEQEMERMDKQEQRRATIRLLIIVVVLVLVVIGAQTVFRMYK
;
A
#
# COMPACT_ATOMS: atom_id res chain seq x y z
N MET A 1 -29.46 -1.09 21.49
CA MET A 1 -28.81 -0.48 22.67
C MET A 1 -29.91 0.10 23.53
N SER A 2 -30.32 -0.60 24.59
CA SER A 2 -31.33 -0.10 25.52
C SER A 2 -30.62 0.66 26.63
N GLN A 3 -30.93 1.96 26.77
CA GLN A 3 -30.48 2.78 27.88
C GLN A 3 -31.52 2.68 29.00
N THR A 4 -31.10 2.27 30.20
CA THR A 4 -31.92 2.33 31.41
C THR A 4 -31.62 3.62 32.14
N VAL A 5 -32.62 4.50 32.26
CA VAL A 5 -32.55 5.73 33.04
C VAL A 5 -33.00 5.41 34.46
N ASN A 6 -32.12 5.56 35.45
CA ASN A 6 -32.52 5.49 36.85
C ASN A 6 -33.24 6.78 37.28
N GLY A 7 -34.08 6.68 38.31
CA GLY A 7 -34.99 7.73 38.81
C GLY A 7 -34.37 9.07 39.26
N ALA A 8 -33.07 9.28 39.03
CA ALA A 8 -32.34 10.53 39.29
C ALA A 8 -31.81 11.22 38.01
N GLY A 9 -32.15 10.73 36.81
CA GLY A 9 -31.78 11.38 35.55
C GLY A 9 -30.29 11.31 35.18
N GLN A 10 -29.48 10.50 35.87
CA GLN A 10 -28.09 10.24 35.49
C GLN A 10 -28.02 9.19 34.39
N VAL A 11 -27.39 9.55 33.27
CA VAL A 11 -26.93 8.61 32.25
C VAL A 11 -25.72 7.88 32.85
N VAL A 12 -25.96 6.77 33.53
CA VAL A 12 -24.87 5.88 33.95
C VAL A 12 -24.37 5.22 32.68
N ALA A 13 -23.16 5.56 32.26
CA ALA A 13 -22.47 4.78 31.24
C ALA A 13 -22.46 3.33 31.74
N ASN A 14 -23.11 2.42 31.02
CA ASN A 14 -23.23 1.04 31.45
C ASN A 14 -21.80 0.47 31.51
N GLU A 15 -21.24 0.39 32.72
CA GLU A 15 -19.90 -0.13 32.92
C GLU A 15 -19.89 -1.60 32.50
N LEU A 16 -18.88 -2.00 31.72
CA LEU A 16 -18.71 -3.38 31.31
C LEU A 16 -18.63 -4.28 32.55
N SER A 17 -19.35 -5.39 32.53
CA SER A 17 -19.23 -6.39 33.60
C SER A 17 -17.84 -7.01 33.59
N ASP A 18 -17.42 -7.60 34.71
CA ASP A 18 -16.11 -8.26 34.79
C ASP A 18 -16.00 -9.48 33.86
N GLU A 19 -17.12 -10.15 33.58
CA GLU A 19 -17.19 -11.24 32.60
C GLU A 19 -16.98 -10.73 31.16
N GLU A 20 -17.59 -9.59 30.82
CA GLU A 20 -17.40 -8.94 29.52
C GLU A 20 -15.96 -8.43 29.37
N LYS A 21 -15.41 -7.81 30.41
CA LYS A 21 -14.00 -7.37 30.45
C LYS A 21 -13.06 -8.55 30.26
N GLU A 22 -13.29 -9.67 30.96
CA GLU A 22 -12.45 -10.86 30.84
C GLU A 22 -12.50 -11.47 29.44
N LYS A 23 -13.68 -11.51 28.82
CA LYS A 23 -13.82 -11.98 27.44
C LYS A 23 -13.01 -11.12 26.46
N ILE A 24 -13.16 -9.80 26.53
CA ILE A 24 -12.41 -8.86 25.68
C ILE A 24 -10.92 -8.99 25.94
N TYR A 25 -10.51 -9.13 27.19
CA TYR A 25 -9.11 -9.29 27.58
C TYR A 25 -8.49 -10.55 26.94
N LYS A 26 -9.16 -11.70 27.01
CA LYS A 26 -8.72 -12.95 26.36
C LYS A 26 -8.64 -12.81 24.84
N GLU A 27 -9.62 -12.18 24.21
CA GLU A 27 -9.59 -11.90 22.76
C GLU A 27 -8.39 -11.03 22.38
N VAL A 28 -8.06 -10.03 23.21
CA VAL A 28 -6.86 -9.20 22.98
C VAL A 28 -5.59 -10.02 23.13
N GLN A 29 -5.48 -10.90 24.14
CA GLN A 29 -4.31 -11.76 24.29
C GLN A 29 -4.09 -12.65 23.07
N GLN A 30 -5.16 -13.24 22.52
CA GLN A 30 -5.07 -14.00 21.27
C GLN A 30 -4.59 -13.14 20.10
N LEU A 31 -5.10 -11.90 20.00
CA LEU A 31 -4.68 -10.95 18.98
C LEU A 31 -3.20 -10.57 19.14
N MET A 32 -2.73 -10.37 20.37
CA MET A 32 -1.32 -10.13 20.69
C MET A 32 -0.43 -11.28 20.23
N GLU A 33 -0.83 -12.52 20.47
CA GLU A 33 -0.08 -13.70 20.02
C GLU A 33 0.00 -13.78 18.48
N SER A 34 -1.08 -13.43 17.78
CA SER A 34 -1.11 -13.44 16.30
C SER A 34 -0.11 -12.47 15.67
N THR A 35 0.32 -11.42 16.39
CA THR A 35 1.29 -10.43 15.88
C THR A 35 2.63 -11.05 15.51
N ARG A 36 3.00 -12.22 16.08
CA ARG A 36 4.27 -12.89 15.79
C ARG A 36 4.41 -13.35 14.34
N CYS A 37 3.30 -13.57 13.64
CA CYS A 37 3.29 -14.10 12.27
C CYS A 37 3.03 -13.02 11.21
N ILE A 38 2.79 -11.77 11.62
CA ILE A 38 2.46 -10.69 10.69
C ILE A 38 3.75 -10.06 10.18
N VAL A 39 3.92 -10.06 8.86
CA VAL A 39 5.07 -9.41 8.19
C VAL A 39 4.67 -8.08 7.54
N GLN A 40 3.41 -7.95 7.13
CA GLN A 40 2.92 -6.76 6.43
C GLN A 40 2.78 -5.57 7.39
N TYR A 41 3.42 -4.46 7.03
CA TYR A 41 3.48 -3.22 7.82
C TYR A 41 2.09 -2.66 8.17
N GLU A 42 1.22 -2.54 7.16
CA GLU A 42 -0.12 -1.95 7.27
C GLU A 42 -0.99 -2.79 8.21
N LEU A 43 -0.95 -4.12 8.02
CA LEU A 43 -1.68 -5.06 8.85
C LEU A 43 -1.19 -5.01 10.30
N MET A 44 0.12 -4.99 10.52
CA MET A 44 0.69 -4.89 11.87
C MET A 44 0.27 -3.58 12.56
N LEU A 45 0.30 -2.44 11.86
CA LEU A 45 -0.17 -1.16 12.39
C LEU A 45 -1.66 -1.19 12.74
N TYR A 46 -2.48 -1.76 11.87
CA TYR A 46 -3.91 -1.93 12.11
C TYR A 46 -4.16 -2.76 13.38
N ILE A 47 -3.49 -3.92 13.50
CA ILE A 47 -3.65 -4.81 14.64
C ILE A 47 -3.21 -4.13 15.94
N TYR A 48 -2.10 -3.41 15.94
CA TYR A 48 -1.70 -2.61 17.11
C TYR A 48 -2.75 -1.57 17.50
N ASN A 49 -3.39 -0.89 16.54
CA ASN A 49 -4.48 0.05 16.84
C ASN A 49 -5.70 -0.67 17.46
N VAL A 50 -6.05 -1.85 16.95
CA VAL A 50 -7.16 -2.65 17.51
C VAL A 50 -6.86 -3.08 18.94
N ILE A 51 -5.65 -3.59 19.21
CA ILE A 51 -5.19 -3.98 20.55
C ILE A 51 -5.29 -2.78 21.51
N ILE A 52 -4.70 -1.63 21.13
CA ILE A 52 -4.73 -0.42 21.96
C ILE A 52 -6.17 0.03 22.24
N LYS A 53 -7.05 0.02 21.23
CA LYS A 53 -8.44 0.46 21.39
C LYS A 53 -9.19 -0.45 22.36
N ARG A 54 -9.06 -1.77 22.22
CA ARG A 54 -9.72 -2.75 23.09
C ARG A 54 -9.19 -2.70 24.52
N LEU A 55 -7.88 -2.58 24.71
CA LEU A 55 -7.32 -2.42 26.06
C LEU A 55 -7.75 -1.10 26.73
N LYS A 56 -7.86 -0.01 25.97
CA LYS A 56 -8.39 1.25 26.51
C LYS A 56 -9.84 1.13 26.98
N SER A 57 -10.68 0.35 26.30
CA SER A 57 -12.06 0.12 26.75
C SER A 57 -12.15 -0.69 28.05
N LEU A 58 -11.07 -1.35 28.46
CA LEU A 58 -11.02 -2.12 29.71
C LEU A 58 -10.63 -1.27 30.94
N GLY A 59 -10.17 -0.02 30.74
CA GLY A 59 -9.74 0.84 31.84
C GLY A 59 -8.61 0.22 32.67
N GLU A 60 -8.80 0.18 34.00
CA GLU A 60 -7.84 -0.38 34.97
C GLU A 60 -7.94 -1.90 35.14
N TYR A 61 -8.72 -2.59 34.32
CA TYR A 61 -8.83 -4.05 34.40
C TYR A 61 -7.47 -4.71 34.15
N LYS A 62 -6.95 -5.43 35.15
CA LYS A 62 -5.66 -6.12 35.12
C LYS A 62 -4.52 -5.17 34.70
N ASP A 63 -3.67 -5.60 33.77
CA ASP A 63 -2.53 -4.87 33.25
C ASP A 63 -2.86 -4.05 31.98
N SER A 64 -4.15 -3.85 31.68
CA SER A 64 -4.59 -3.21 30.43
C SER A 64 -3.93 -1.85 30.18
N LEU A 65 -3.77 -1.01 31.22
CA LEU A 65 -3.09 0.28 31.09
C LEU A 65 -1.60 0.16 30.75
N ALA A 66 -0.90 -0.86 31.29
CA ALA A 66 0.49 -1.12 30.97
C ALA A 66 0.64 -1.58 29.52
N LEU A 67 -0.22 -2.50 29.09
CA LEU A 67 -0.27 -3.00 27.72
C LEU A 67 -0.60 -1.89 26.70
N VAL A 68 -1.49 -0.94 27.05
CA VAL A 68 -1.76 0.24 26.20
C VAL A 68 -0.49 1.04 25.96
N LYS A 69 0.32 1.28 27.00
CA LYS A 69 1.58 2.03 26.87
C LYS A 69 2.57 1.26 25.99
N GLU A 70 2.74 -0.02 26.24
CA GLU A 70 3.65 -0.89 25.48
C GLU A 70 3.29 -0.93 23.99
N TYR A 71 2.04 -1.25 23.66
CA TYR A 71 1.59 -1.34 22.27
C TYR A 71 1.56 0.02 21.57
N SER A 72 1.30 1.11 22.30
CA SER A 72 1.45 2.46 21.76
C SER A 72 2.90 2.76 21.37
N GLN A 73 3.88 2.32 22.16
CA GLN A 73 5.30 2.47 21.85
C GLN A 73 5.71 1.60 20.66
N LYS A 74 5.30 0.31 20.64
CA LYS A 74 5.52 -0.61 19.51
C LYS A 74 4.97 -0.03 18.21
N ARG A 75 3.74 0.49 18.23
CA ARG A 75 3.11 1.15 17.08
C ARG A 75 3.88 2.38 16.61
N ARG A 76 4.29 3.27 17.53
CA ARG A 76 5.08 4.47 17.16
C ARG A 76 6.42 4.09 16.53
N LYS A 77 7.12 3.11 17.12
CA LYS A 77 8.38 2.60 16.58
C LYS A 77 8.18 2.02 15.19
N LEU A 78 7.22 1.10 15.03
CA LEU A 78 6.88 0.50 13.75
C LEU A 78 6.52 1.56 12.70
N LYS A 79 5.67 2.54 13.05
CA LYS A 79 5.32 3.61 12.11
C LYS A 79 6.57 4.32 11.59
N LYS A 80 7.48 4.73 12.48
CA LYS A 80 8.71 5.43 12.11
C LYS A 80 9.65 4.55 11.28
N THR A 81 9.95 3.34 11.74
CA THR A 81 10.94 2.46 11.08
C THR A 81 10.40 1.88 9.79
N GLY A 82 9.12 1.47 9.76
CA GLY A 82 8.48 0.92 8.57
C GLY A 82 8.27 1.96 7.48
N GLN A 83 7.93 3.21 7.83
CA GLN A 83 7.88 4.30 6.83
C GLN A 83 9.26 4.55 6.20
N GLU A 84 10.32 4.59 7.02
CA GLU A 84 11.67 4.77 6.50
C GLU A 84 12.11 3.59 5.62
N GLU A 85 11.81 2.35 6.01
CA GLU A 85 12.15 1.16 5.23
C GLU A 85 11.44 1.13 3.87
N ILE A 86 10.12 1.40 3.85
CA ILE A 86 9.34 1.51 2.62
C ILE A 86 9.94 2.61 1.73
N TYR A 87 10.22 3.78 2.31
CA TYR A 87 10.80 4.92 1.60
C TYR A 87 12.18 4.60 0.98
N GLN A 88 13.08 3.97 1.73
CA GLN A 88 14.41 3.59 1.21
C GLN A 88 14.31 2.54 0.10
N ASN A 89 13.41 1.56 0.24
CA ASN A 89 13.18 0.56 -0.80
C ASN A 89 12.58 1.18 -2.07
N MET A 90 11.65 2.11 -1.90
CA MET A 90 11.06 2.91 -2.98
C MET A 90 12.15 3.69 -3.75
N LEU A 91 13.05 4.40 -3.05
CA LEU A 91 14.14 5.15 -3.69
C LEU A 91 15.12 4.24 -4.44
N LYS A 92 15.52 3.11 -3.85
CA LYS A 92 16.38 2.14 -4.53
C LYS A 92 15.74 1.62 -5.83
N LYS A 93 14.43 1.37 -5.80
CA LYS A 93 13.71 0.93 -7.01
C LYS A 93 13.59 2.06 -8.02
N LYS A 94 13.34 3.30 -7.58
CA LYS A 94 13.32 4.52 -8.41
C LYS A 94 14.63 4.68 -9.20
N GLU A 95 15.78 4.46 -8.56
CA GLU A 95 17.09 4.53 -9.22
C GLU A 95 17.33 3.42 -10.25
N ALA A 96 16.66 2.28 -10.07
CA ALA A 96 16.81 1.09 -10.91
C ALA A 96 15.67 0.90 -11.93
N VAL A 97 14.82 1.91 -12.15
CA VAL A 97 13.68 1.82 -13.07
C VAL A 97 14.16 1.56 -14.49
N SER A 98 13.60 0.52 -15.11
CA SER A 98 13.91 0.13 -16.49
C SER A 98 12.67 -0.11 -17.36
N GLN A 99 11.54 -0.41 -16.73
CA GLN A 99 10.28 -0.78 -17.37
C GLN A 99 9.09 -0.17 -16.63
N ALA A 100 7.93 -0.09 -17.27
CA ALA A 100 6.74 0.55 -16.72
C ALA A 100 6.23 -0.13 -15.43
N GLU A 101 6.43 -1.45 -15.31
CA GLU A 101 6.08 -2.23 -14.12
C GLU A 101 6.90 -1.78 -12.89
N ASP A 102 8.15 -1.34 -13.09
CA ASP A 102 8.96 -0.81 -12.00
C ASP A 102 8.39 0.51 -11.47
N LEU A 103 7.88 1.38 -12.36
CA LEU A 103 7.22 2.64 -11.99
C LEU A 103 5.93 2.38 -11.21
N GLN A 104 5.11 1.43 -11.66
CA GLN A 104 3.90 1.02 -10.93
C GLN A 104 4.23 0.50 -9.53
N TRP A 105 5.33 -0.24 -9.38
CA TRP A 105 5.79 -0.68 -8.07
C TRP A 105 6.20 0.50 -7.17
N VAL A 106 6.98 1.46 -7.70
CA VAL A 106 7.40 2.66 -6.96
C VAL A 106 6.18 3.48 -6.51
N LEU A 107 5.21 3.69 -7.41
CA LEU A 107 3.94 4.36 -7.09
C LEU A 107 3.19 3.65 -5.96
N LYS A 108 3.06 2.33 -6.07
CA LYS A 108 2.40 1.53 -5.04
C LYS A 108 3.08 1.66 -3.68
N GLU A 109 4.40 1.70 -3.64
CA GLU A 109 5.13 1.90 -2.38
C GLU A 109 4.98 3.32 -1.83
N ALA A 110 4.96 4.34 -2.69
CA ALA A 110 4.67 5.72 -2.27
C ALA A 110 3.27 5.84 -1.64
N ASP A 111 2.27 5.16 -2.22
CA ASP A 111 0.89 5.15 -1.72
C ASP A 111 0.74 4.52 -0.33
N ARG A 112 1.67 3.64 0.07
CA ARG A 112 1.67 3.02 1.41
C ARG A 112 2.06 4.01 2.51
N ILE A 113 2.75 5.09 2.15
CA ILE A 113 3.29 6.09 3.07
C ILE A 113 2.99 7.53 2.62
N PRO A 114 1.69 7.89 2.49
CA PRO A 114 1.31 9.22 2.07
C PRO A 114 1.85 10.28 3.03
N ASP A 115 2.18 11.44 2.48
CA ASP A 115 2.70 12.62 3.21
C ASP A 115 4.04 12.37 3.92
N TYR A 116 4.76 11.31 3.55
CA TYR A 116 6.08 11.02 4.11
C TYR A 116 7.17 11.58 3.19
N LYS A 117 7.93 12.57 3.68
CA LYS A 117 9.02 13.21 2.93
C LYS A 117 8.54 13.72 1.55
N ASP A 118 9.26 13.42 0.49
CA ASP A 118 9.04 13.81 -0.92
C ASP A 118 8.25 12.75 -1.71
N THR A 119 7.42 11.95 -1.04
CA THR A 119 6.59 10.92 -1.72
C THR A 119 5.66 11.50 -2.79
N GLU A 120 5.17 12.72 -2.63
CA GLU A 120 4.40 13.42 -3.68
C GLU A 120 5.25 13.74 -4.90
N GLU A 121 6.49 14.19 -4.72
CA GLU A 121 7.42 14.46 -5.82
C GLU A 121 7.82 13.17 -6.54
N VAL A 122 7.98 12.08 -5.80
CA VAL A 122 8.21 10.74 -6.37
C VAL A 122 7.02 10.29 -7.20
N ARG A 123 5.79 10.52 -6.73
CA ARG A 123 4.57 10.20 -7.50
C ARG A 123 4.49 10.99 -8.80
N ALA A 124 4.68 12.31 -8.73
CA ALA A 124 4.68 13.18 -9.91
C ALA A 124 5.78 12.77 -10.92
N TRP A 125 6.96 12.41 -10.42
CA TRP A 125 8.05 11.88 -11.26
C TRP A 125 7.65 10.57 -11.96
N CYS A 126 7.01 9.64 -11.25
CA CYS A 126 6.55 8.38 -11.84
C CYS A 126 5.50 8.60 -12.93
N GLU A 127 4.54 9.49 -12.73
CA GLU A 127 3.52 9.83 -13.73
C GLU A 127 4.16 10.42 -15.00
N GLN A 128 5.10 11.35 -14.84
CA GLN A 128 5.84 11.93 -15.96
C GLN A 128 6.66 10.88 -16.72
N GLU A 129 7.33 9.98 -15.99
CA GLU A 129 8.17 8.95 -16.58
C GLU A 129 7.34 7.88 -17.31
N MET A 130 6.18 7.51 -16.77
CA MET A 130 5.22 6.63 -17.45
C MET A 130 4.79 7.21 -18.79
N GLU A 131 4.38 8.49 -18.83
CA GLU A 131 4.02 9.14 -20.10
C GLU A 131 5.19 9.14 -21.11
N ARG A 132 6.42 9.29 -20.62
CA ARG A 132 7.61 9.27 -21.47
C ARG A 132 7.82 7.89 -22.07
N MET A 133 7.67 6.83 -21.27
CA MET A 133 7.79 5.44 -21.72
C MET A 133 6.70 5.08 -22.74
N ASP A 134 5.45 5.47 -22.48
CA ASP A 134 4.32 5.26 -23.41
C ASP A 134 4.58 5.93 -24.77
N LYS A 135 5.03 7.19 -24.76
CA LYS A 135 5.38 7.92 -25.99
C LYS A 135 6.54 7.26 -26.74
N GLN A 136 7.53 6.73 -26.02
CA GLN A 136 8.64 6.00 -26.64
C GLN A 136 8.19 4.68 -27.26
N GLU A 137 7.32 3.94 -26.59
CA GLU A 137 6.78 2.69 -27.11
C GLU A 137 5.92 2.92 -28.36
N GLN A 138 5.03 3.92 -28.33
CA GLN A 138 4.22 4.32 -29.49
C GLN A 138 5.10 4.70 -30.69
N ARG A 139 6.18 5.45 -30.48
CA ARG A 139 7.14 5.80 -31.54
C ARG A 139 7.81 4.55 -32.11
N ARG A 140 8.27 3.63 -31.25
CA ARG A 140 8.88 2.37 -31.69
C ARG A 140 7.89 1.51 -32.48
N ALA A 141 6.64 1.41 -32.03
CA ALA A 141 5.59 0.69 -32.75
C ALA A 141 5.31 1.31 -34.12
N THR A 142 5.22 2.64 -34.19
CA THR A 142 5.02 3.38 -35.44
C THR A 142 6.18 3.15 -36.42
N ILE A 143 7.42 3.20 -35.95
CA ILE A 143 8.61 2.93 -36.78
C ILE A 143 8.59 1.48 -37.30
N ARG A 144 8.27 0.50 -36.44
CA ARG A 144 8.14 -0.90 -36.87
C ARG A 144 7.08 -1.07 -37.95
N LEU A 145 5.93 -0.41 -37.79
CA LEU A 145 4.85 -0.45 -38.78
C LEU A 145 5.28 0.18 -40.12
N LEU A 146 5.97 1.33 -40.08
CA LEU A 146 6.51 1.96 -41.28
C LEU A 146 7.51 1.06 -42.02
N ILE A 147 8.41 0.38 -41.30
CA ILE A 147 9.36 -0.56 -41.90
C ILE A 147 8.61 -1.70 -42.61
N ILE A 148 7.58 -2.27 -41.99
CA ILE A 148 6.77 -3.32 -42.60
C ILE A 148 6.11 -2.83 -43.90
N VAL A 149 5.53 -1.63 -43.89
CA VAL A 149 4.92 -1.02 -45.08
C VAL A 149 5.93 -0.82 -46.20
N VAL A 150 7.12 -0.29 -45.89
CA VAL A 150 8.18 -0.08 -46.90
C VAL A 150 8.64 -1.41 -47.52
N VAL A 151 8.84 -2.45 -46.71
CA VAL A 151 9.23 -3.78 -47.20
C VAL A 151 8.16 -4.35 -48.15
N LEU A 152 6.88 -4.22 -47.80
CA LEU A 152 5.78 -4.67 -48.66
C LEU A 152 5.75 -3.92 -50.02
N VAL A 153 5.96 -2.60 -50.01
CA VAL A 153 6.01 -1.80 -51.24
C VAL A 153 7.18 -2.25 -52.13
N LEU A 154 8.37 -2.48 -51.57
CA LEU A 154 9.52 -2.97 -52.32
C LEU A 154 9.29 -4.36 -52.94
N VAL A 155 8.61 -5.26 -52.22
CA VAL A 155 8.24 -6.58 -52.74
C VAL A 155 7.28 -6.46 -53.93
N VAL A 156 6.27 -5.58 -53.84
CA VAL A 156 5.31 -5.35 -54.94
C VAL A 156 5.99 -4.75 -56.16
N ILE A 157 6.85 -3.74 -55.98
CA ILE A 157 7.60 -3.13 -57.08
C ILE A 157 8.53 -4.16 -57.73
N GLY A 158 9.26 -4.94 -56.94
CA GLY A 158 10.12 -6.01 -57.45
C GLY A 158 9.36 -7.05 -58.26
N ALA A 159 8.17 -7.45 -57.81
CA ALA A 159 7.31 -8.37 -58.57
C ALA A 159 6.85 -7.76 -59.91
N GLN A 160 6.47 -6.48 -59.93
CA GLN A 160 6.04 -5.79 -61.15
C GLN A 160 7.17 -5.57 -62.16
N THR A 161 8.38 -5.22 -61.71
CA THR A 161 9.53 -5.02 -62.59
C THR A 161 10.00 -6.33 -63.22
N VAL A 162 10.03 -7.41 -62.44
CA VAL A 162 10.33 -8.75 -62.96
C VAL A 162 9.25 -9.21 -63.95
N PHE A 163 7.96 -9.04 -63.63
CA PHE A 163 6.88 -9.42 -64.54
C PHE A 163 6.90 -8.63 -65.86
N ARG A 164 7.34 -7.36 -65.85
CA ARG A 164 7.55 -6.54 -67.06
C ARG A 164 8.75 -6.96 -67.90
N MET A 165 9.78 -7.57 -67.31
CA MET A 165 10.94 -8.08 -68.07
C MET A 165 10.68 -9.44 -68.73
N TYR A 166 9.76 -10.24 -68.19
CA TYR A 166 9.43 -11.58 -68.70
C TYR A 166 8.26 -11.61 -69.70
N LYS A 167 7.74 -10.45 -70.11
CA LYS A 167 6.67 -10.30 -71.10
C LYS A 167 7.14 -9.47 -72.28
#